data_AF-A0A561WJU7-F1
#
_entry.id   AF-A0A561WJU7-F1
#
_cell.length_a   1.000
_cell.length_b   1.000
_cell.length_c   1.000
_cell.angle_alpha   90.00
_cell.angle_beta   90.00
_cell.angle_gamma   90.00
#
_symmetry.space_group_name_H-M   'P 1'
#
loop_
_entity.id
_entity.type
_entity.pdbx_description
1 polymer ?
#
loop_
_entity_poly.entity_id
_entity_poly.type
_entity_poly.pdbx_seq_one_letter_code
_entity_poly.pdbx_strand_id
1 'polypeptide(L)'
;MTFLWSYTEALAAGDEGWWRAATRHTAELLEPEHWWLDPPGLVPVQHLLVETTALLSYALARSADGDPGRVTGAQLAAWAAARPLPMLDETVPDSAEGSLSLLQWSRIFEQQRLRQQNDLAGLLLAAGHKLAATDDPVAALWQDLIDGNHPGHRYGAASRLPGPALALGLGAVARHFDRC
;
A
#
# COMPACT_ATOMS: atom_id res chain seq x y z
N MET A 1 11.99 -17.81 -0.61
CA MET A 1 12.90 -16.67 -0.82
C MET A 1 12.69 -16.19 -2.24
N THR A 2 12.40 -14.92 -2.44
CA THR A 2 12.04 -14.36 -3.75
C THR A 2 12.88 -13.12 -4.01
N PHE A 3 13.50 -13.00 -5.19
CA PHE A 3 14.25 -11.79 -5.53
C PHE A 3 13.30 -10.63 -5.82
N LEU A 4 13.68 -9.42 -5.40
CA LEU A 4 12.86 -8.21 -5.58
C LEU A 4 12.44 -8.02 -7.04
N TRP A 5 13.41 -8.07 -7.96
CA TRP A 5 13.16 -7.94 -9.40
C TRP A 5 12.22 -9.00 -9.97
N SER A 6 12.35 -10.26 -9.52
CA SER A 6 11.46 -11.34 -9.94
C SER A 6 10.03 -11.11 -9.44
N TYR A 7 9.90 -10.57 -8.22
CA TYR A 7 8.62 -10.24 -7.64
C TYR A 7 7.95 -9.05 -8.32
N THR A 8 8.68 -7.99 -8.66
CA THR A 8 8.13 -6.81 -9.37
C THR A 8 7.77 -7.11 -10.82
N GLU A 9 8.48 -8.01 -11.50
CA GLU A 9 8.08 -8.50 -12.83
C GLU A 9 6.83 -9.39 -12.74
N ALA A 10 6.71 -10.24 -11.71
CA ALA A 10 5.47 -10.98 -11.47
C ALA A 10 4.30 -10.04 -11.15
N LEU A 11 4.54 -8.95 -10.42
CA LEU A 11 3.56 -7.91 -10.10
C LEU A 11 3.08 -7.15 -11.35
N ALA A 12 3.94 -6.99 -12.36
CA ALA A 12 3.56 -6.41 -13.65
C ALA A 12 2.55 -7.29 -14.40
N ALA A 13 2.47 -8.60 -14.08
CA ALA A 13 1.51 -9.55 -14.66
C ALA A 13 1.53 -9.60 -16.21
N GLY A 14 2.70 -9.35 -16.82
CA GLY A 14 2.85 -9.30 -18.27
C GLY A 14 2.43 -7.99 -18.93
N ASP A 15 2.06 -6.96 -18.15
CA ASP A 15 1.89 -5.60 -18.66
C ASP A 15 3.20 -5.14 -19.34
N GLU A 16 3.06 -4.42 -20.45
CA GLU A 16 4.18 -3.82 -21.18
C GLU A 16 4.16 -2.28 -21.14
N GLY A 17 3.18 -1.70 -20.45
CA GLY A 17 2.95 -0.27 -20.38
C GLY A 17 3.48 0.37 -19.11
N TRP A 18 2.73 1.38 -18.65
CA TRP A 18 3.10 2.20 -17.51
C TRP A 18 3.08 1.45 -16.18
N TRP A 19 2.32 0.35 -16.07
CA TRP A 19 2.28 -0.43 -14.83
C TRP A 19 3.61 -1.16 -14.62
N ARG A 20 4.14 -1.79 -15.68
CA ARG A 20 5.49 -2.37 -15.65
C ARG A 20 6.57 -1.33 -15.35
N ALA A 21 6.46 -0.12 -15.90
CA ALA A 21 7.40 0.96 -15.59
C ALA A 21 7.40 1.29 -14.09
N ALA A 22 6.22 1.35 -13.47
CA ALA A 22 6.08 1.61 -12.03
C ALA A 22 6.64 0.48 -11.17
N THR A 23 6.38 -0.79 -11.51
CA THR A 23 6.90 -1.93 -10.72
C THR A 23 8.43 -2.04 -10.83
N ARG A 24 9.01 -1.76 -12.01
CA ARG A 24 10.47 -1.68 -12.18
C ARG A 24 11.09 -0.55 -11.40
N HIS A 25 10.52 0.64 -11.50
CA HIS A 25 11.02 1.78 -10.75
C HIS A 25 10.96 1.54 -9.23
N THR A 26 9.94 0.83 -8.77
CA THR A 26 9.85 0.37 -7.38
C THR A 26 11.00 -0.55 -7.00
N ALA A 27 11.42 -1.47 -7.88
CA ALA A 27 12.58 -2.30 -7.63
C ALA A 27 13.85 -1.43 -7.48
N GLU A 28 14.05 -0.45 -8.37
CA GLU A 28 15.19 0.47 -8.32
C GLU A 28 15.24 1.27 -7.00
N LEU A 29 14.08 1.75 -6.53
CA LEU A 29 13.99 2.53 -5.29
C LEU A 29 14.30 1.68 -4.05
N LEU A 30 13.90 0.40 -4.03
CA LEU A 30 13.96 -0.45 -2.85
C LEU A 30 15.19 -1.37 -2.83
N GLU A 31 15.82 -1.64 -3.96
CA GLU A 31 16.94 -2.58 -4.10
C GLU A 31 18.10 -2.33 -3.10
N PRO A 32 18.52 -1.09 -2.80
CA PRO A 32 19.63 -0.83 -1.87
C PRO A 32 19.43 -1.45 -0.48
N GLU A 33 18.18 -1.55 -0.01
CA GLU A 33 17.84 -2.08 1.32
C GLU A 33 17.09 -3.41 1.27
N HIS A 34 16.45 -3.75 0.14
CA HIS A 34 15.49 -4.83 0.00
C HIS A 34 15.70 -5.69 -1.26
N TRP A 35 16.93 -6.07 -1.60
CA TRP A 35 17.24 -6.89 -2.79
C TRP A 35 16.57 -8.30 -2.83
N TRP A 36 16.00 -8.77 -1.72
CA TRP A 36 15.22 -10.02 -1.64
C TRP A 36 14.07 -9.91 -0.64
N LEU A 37 13.10 -10.80 -0.80
CA LEU A 37 11.88 -10.88 0.00
C LEU A 37 11.82 -12.22 0.75
N ASP A 38 11.60 -12.13 2.06
CA ASP A 38 11.27 -13.29 2.89
C ASP A 38 9.93 -13.89 2.45
N PRO A 39 9.72 -15.22 2.56
CA PRO A 39 8.40 -15.80 2.34
C PRO A 39 7.35 -15.04 3.16
N PRO A 40 6.14 -14.79 2.62
CA PRO A 40 5.13 -14.01 3.33
C PRO A 40 4.84 -14.66 4.68
N GLY A 41 5.30 -14.00 5.75
CA GLY A 41 4.96 -14.35 7.12
C GLY A 41 3.53 -13.92 7.47
N LEU A 42 3.19 -13.96 8.76
CA LEU A 42 1.86 -13.53 9.23
C LEU A 42 1.53 -12.08 8.85
N VAL A 43 2.56 -11.22 8.79
CA VAL A 43 2.46 -9.83 8.33
C VAL A 43 3.60 -9.58 7.33
N PRO A 44 3.34 -9.62 6.01
CA PRO A 44 4.38 -9.55 4.98
C PRO A 44 4.76 -8.09 4.66
N VAL A 45 5.34 -7.37 5.63
CA VAL A 45 5.62 -5.93 5.52
C VAL A 45 6.46 -5.58 4.29
N GLN A 46 7.47 -6.38 3.94
CA GLN A 46 8.29 -6.14 2.74
C GLN A 46 7.47 -6.25 1.44
N HIS A 47 6.52 -7.19 1.37
CA HIS A 47 5.64 -7.33 0.19
C HIS A 47 4.70 -6.13 0.09
N LEU A 48 4.10 -5.74 1.22
CA LEU A 48 3.23 -4.56 1.29
C LEU A 48 3.98 -3.28 0.94
N LEU A 49 5.25 -3.14 1.35
CA LEU A 49 6.11 -2.02 0.96
C LEU A 49 6.28 -1.97 -0.56
N VAL A 50 6.66 -3.09 -1.19
CA VAL A 50 6.86 -3.15 -2.64
C VAL A 50 5.57 -2.85 -3.40
N GLU A 51 4.49 -3.55 -3.08
CA GLU A 51 3.20 -3.39 -3.76
C GLU A 51 2.62 -1.99 -3.60
N THR A 52 2.68 -1.43 -2.40
CA THR A 52 2.16 -0.07 -2.14
C THR A 52 3.04 0.98 -2.80
N THR A 53 4.36 0.80 -2.83
CA THR A 53 5.28 1.70 -3.54
C THR A 53 4.97 1.72 -5.04
N ALA A 54 4.78 0.55 -5.66
CA ALA A 54 4.44 0.44 -7.06
C ALA A 54 3.09 1.09 -7.38
N LEU A 55 2.06 0.76 -6.61
CA LEU A 55 0.73 1.31 -6.81
C LEU A 55 0.70 2.84 -6.62
N LEU A 56 1.38 3.34 -5.59
CA LEU A 56 1.42 4.77 -5.32
C LEU A 56 2.23 5.53 -6.36
N SER A 57 3.40 5.01 -6.77
CA SER A 57 4.21 5.58 -7.85
C SER A 57 3.40 5.68 -9.15
N TYR A 58 2.73 4.57 -9.52
CA TYR A 58 1.85 4.54 -10.68
C TYR A 58 0.73 5.59 -10.58
N ALA A 59 -0.02 5.58 -9.48
CA ALA A 59 -1.18 6.45 -9.31
C ALA A 59 -0.82 7.94 -9.32
N LEU A 60 0.28 8.31 -8.65
CA LEU A 60 0.77 9.69 -8.61
C LEU A 60 1.19 10.19 -9.99
N ALA A 61 1.93 9.38 -10.74
CA ALA A 61 2.35 9.77 -12.08
C ALA A 61 1.17 9.83 -13.04
N ARG A 62 0.40 8.74 -13.13
CA ARG A 62 -0.62 8.59 -14.18
C ARG A 62 -1.85 9.46 -14.00
N SER A 63 -2.20 9.82 -12.76
CA SER A 63 -3.25 10.83 -12.50
C SER A 63 -2.91 12.21 -13.06
N ALA A 64 -1.63 12.51 -13.30
CA ALA A 64 -1.13 13.75 -13.89
C ALA A 64 -0.55 13.55 -15.31
N ASP A 65 -0.86 12.43 -15.96
CA ASP A 65 -0.31 12.02 -17.26
C ASP A 65 1.24 11.98 -17.32
N GLY A 66 1.89 11.74 -16.17
CA GLY A 66 3.33 11.62 -16.04
C GLY A 66 3.88 10.21 -16.22
N ASP A 67 5.20 10.10 -16.06
CA ASP A 67 5.96 8.85 -16.08
C ASP A 67 6.21 8.33 -14.65
N PRO A 68 5.74 7.10 -14.29
CA PRO A 68 6.00 6.48 -12.99
C PRO A 68 7.48 6.37 -12.63
N GLY A 69 8.38 6.25 -13.61
CA GLY A 69 9.84 6.18 -13.40
C GLY A 69 10.47 7.47 -12.86
N ARG A 70 9.68 8.55 -12.71
CA ARG A 70 10.16 9.85 -12.22
C ARG A 70 9.65 10.17 -10.81
N VAL A 71 8.85 9.29 -10.21
CA VAL A 71 8.29 9.50 -8.87
C VAL A 71 9.34 9.16 -7.81
N THR A 72 9.80 10.18 -7.10
CA THR A 72 10.86 10.03 -6.09
C THR A 72 10.33 9.45 -4.78
N GLY A 73 11.22 8.82 -3.99
CA GLY A 73 10.93 8.40 -2.62
C GLY A 73 10.37 9.53 -1.74
N ALA A 74 10.89 10.74 -1.88
CA ALA A 74 10.41 11.92 -1.16
C ALA A 74 8.94 12.26 -1.49
N GLN A 75 8.53 12.13 -2.76
CA GLN A 75 7.13 12.34 -3.15
C GLN A 75 6.21 11.27 -2.55
N LEU A 76 6.68 10.01 -2.52
CA LEU A 76 5.94 8.90 -1.91
C LEU A 76 5.78 9.09 -0.40
N ALA A 77 6.87 9.43 0.30
CA ALA A 77 6.87 9.75 1.72
C ALA A 77 5.94 10.92 2.03
N ALA A 78 6.06 12.03 1.30
CA ALA A 78 5.23 13.22 1.49
C ALA A 78 3.73 12.91 1.29
N TRP A 79 3.39 12.11 0.29
CA TRP A 79 2.00 11.72 0.06
C TRP A 79 1.46 10.86 1.20
N ALA A 80 2.23 9.87 1.67
CA ALA A 80 1.82 9.01 2.77
C ALA A 80 1.75 9.77 4.11
N ALA A 81 2.71 10.65 4.39
CA ALA A 81 2.77 11.46 5.60
C ALA A 81 1.63 12.49 5.70
N ALA A 82 1.15 13.01 4.57
CA ALA A 82 -0.02 13.89 4.52
C ALA A 82 -1.33 13.18 4.94
N ARG A 83 -1.31 11.85 5.10
CA ARG A 83 -2.46 11.02 5.47
C ARG A 83 -2.10 10.11 6.65
N PRO A 84 -1.80 10.66 7.83
CA PRO A 84 -1.37 9.86 8.96
C PRO A 84 -2.51 8.97 9.47
N LEU A 85 -2.19 7.72 9.82
CA LEU A 85 -3.08 6.89 10.61
C LEU A 85 -2.80 7.13 12.10
N PRO A 86 -3.84 7.27 12.93
CA PRO A 86 -3.65 7.35 14.37
C PRO A 86 -3.05 6.03 14.85
N MET A 87 -1.89 6.08 15.47
CA MET A 87 -1.36 4.93 16.19
C MET A 87 -2.11 4.79 17.52
N LEU A 88 -2.44 3.56 17.89
CA LEU A 88 -2.88 3.30 19.26
C LEU A 88 -1.66 3.36 20.16
N ASP A 89 -1.67 4.22 21.17
CA ASP A 89 -0.70 4.14 22.26
C ASP A 89 -1.01 2.88 23.06
N GLU A 90 -0.01 2.05 23.37
CA GLU A 90 -0.18 0.74 24.03
C GLU A 90 -0.73 0.85 25.47
N THR A 91 -0.97 2.07 25.95
CA THR A 91 -1.31 2.42 27.32
C THR A 91 -2.81 2.61 27.59
N VAL A 92 -3.71 2.02 26.78
CA VAL A 92 -5.16 2.16 27.04
C VAL A 92 -5.56 1.40 28.31
N PRO A 93 -5.99 2.08 29.38
CA PRO A 93 -6.34 1.41 30.64
C PRO A 93 -7.61 0.56 30.49
N ASP A 94 -7.63 -0.61 31.11
CA ASP A 94 -8.82 -1.48 31.18
C ASP A 94 -9.88 -0.88 32.12
N SER A 95 -10.57 0.14 31.62
CA SER A 95 -11.56 0.95 32.34
C SER A 95 -12.69 1.38 31.38
N ALA A 96 -13.81 1.86 31.92
CA ALA A 96 -14.90 2.39 31.09
C ALA A 96 -14.46 3.61 30.27
N GLU A 97 -13.61 4.47 30.81
CA GLU A 97 -13.01 5.61 30.10
C GLU A 97 -12.03 5.14 29.01
N GLY A 98 -11.23 4.11 29.29
CA GLY A 98 -10.36 3.47 28.29
C GLY A 98 -11.16 2.84 27.14
N SER A 99 -12.30 2.21 27.44
CA SER A 99 -13.21 1.64 26.44
C SER A 99 -13.83 2.73 25.54
N LEU A 100 -14.23 3.88 26.12
CA LEU A 100 -14.72 5.03 25.36
C LEU A 100 -13.61 5.63 24.47
N SER A 101 -12.38 5.72 24.99
CA SER A 101 -11.20 6.15 24.24
C SER A 101 -10.89 5.21 23.06
N LEU A 102 -10.99 3.89 23.25
CA LEU A 102 -10.84 2.89 22.18
C LEU A 102 -11.89 3.03 21.09
N LEU A 103 -13.16 3.26 21.46
CA LEU A 103 -14.24 3.47 20.48
C LEU A 103 -14.03 4.75 19.67
N GLN A 104 -13.60 5.83 20.33
CA GLN A 104 -13.26 7.08 19.66
C GLN A 104 -12.06 6.90 18.73
N TRP A 105 -11.01 6.24 19.19
CA TRP A 105 -9.84 5.91 18.37
C TRP A 105 -10.21 5.05 17.17
N SER A 106 -10.99 3.99 17.36
CA SER A 106 -11.46 3.10 16.28
C SER A 106 -12.21 3.88 15.22
N ARG A 107 -13.08 4.82 15.62
CA ARG A 107 -13.79 5.68 14.67
C ARG A 107 -12.85 6.61 13.91
N ILE A 108 -11.89 7.25 14.59
CA ILE A 108 -10.92 8.15 13.94
C ILE A 108 -10.04 7.35 12.97
N PHE A 109 -9.56 6.18 13.39
CA PHE A 109 -8.79 5.26 12.58
C PHE A 109 -9.56 4.89 11.31
N GLU A 110 -10.82 4.47 11.45
CA GLU A 110 -11.66 4.08 10.33
C GLU A 110 -11.90 5.25 9.35
N GLN A 111 -12.11 6.45 9.87
CA GLN A 111 -12.28 7.66 9.04
C GLN A 111 -11.00 7.99 8.24
N GLN A 112 -9.82 7.94 8.87
CA GLN A 112 -8.56 8.20 8.18
C GLN A 112 -8.21 7.10 7.18
N ARG A 113 -8.50 5.84 7.53
CA ARG A 113 -8.37 4.68 6.64
C ARG A 113 -9.21 4.86 5.38
N LEU A 114 -10.50 5.19 5.53
CA LEU A 114 -11.40 5.45 4.41
C LEU A 114 -10.93 6.64 3.58
N ARG A 115 -10.39 7.69 4.21
CA ARG A 115 -9.82 8.83 3.51
C ARG A 115 -8.61 8.44 2.65
N GLN A 116 -7.67 7.67 3.20
CA GLN A 116 -6.53 7.15 2.44
C GLN A 116 -6.97 6.33 1.24
N GLN A 117 -7.95 5.45 1.44
CA GLN A 117 -8.53 4.65 0.37
C GLN A 117 -9.17 5.52 -0.70
N ASN A 118 -10.03 6.46 -0.32
CA ASN A 118 -10.71 7.34 -1.26
C ASN A 118 -9.73 8.23 -2.04
N ASP A 119 -8.69 8.75 -1.39
CA ASP A 119 -7.67 9.57 -2.04
C ASP A 119 -6.90 8.76 -3.11
N LEU A 120 -6.44 7.55 -2.77
CA LEU A 120 -5.72 6.69 -3.72
C LEU A 120 -6.64 6.19 -4.83
N ALA A 121 -7.88 5.81 -4.50
CA ALA A 121 -8.92 5.48 -5.47
C ALA A 121 -9.15 6.61 -6.46
N GLY A 122 -9.19 7.87 -5.98
CA GLY A 122 -9.32 9.05 -6.82
C GLY A 122 -8.19 9.19 -7.83
N LEU A 123 -6.94 8.92 -7.43
CA LEU A 123 -5.78 8.94 -8.33
C LEU A 123 -5.86 7.84 -9.39
N LEU A 124 -6.24 6.62 -8.99
CA LEU A 124 -6.37 5.49 -9.91
C LEU A 124 -7.52 5.69 -10.91
N LEU A 125 -8.65 6.26 -10.47
CA LEU A 125 -9.75 6.65 -11.35
C LEU A 125 -9.32 7.75 -12.33
N ALA A 126 -8.56 8.74 -11.87
CA ALA A 126 -8.00 9.78 -12.74
C ALA A 126 -6.99 9.23 -13.76
N ALA A 127 -6.26 8.17 -13.39
CA ALA A 127 -5.39 7.41 -14.30
C ALA A 127 -6.16 6.52 -15.30
N GLY A 128 -7.50 6.44 -15.19
CA GLY A 128 -8.37 5.73 -16.13
C GLY A 128 -8.78 4.32 -15.71
N HIS A 129 -8.45 3.87 -14.49
CA HIS A 129 -8.76 2.52 -14.04
C HIS A 129 -10.23 2.36 -13.62
N LYS A 130 -10.73 1.15 -13.81
CA LYS A 130 -12.02 0.72 -13.24
C LYS A 130 -11.72 -0.17 -12.04
N LEU A 131 -11.88 0.36 -10.82
CA LEU A 131 -11.43 -0.32 -9.60
C LEU A 131 -12.12 -1.66 -9.28
N ALA A 132 -13.25 -1.95 -9.92
CA ALA A 132 -13.95 -3.23 -9.81
C ALA A 132 -13.52 -4.27 -10.88
N ALA A 133 -12.66 -3.89 -11.82
CA ALA A 133 -12.20 -4.77 -12.89
C ALA A 133 -11.19 -5.79 -12.37
N THR A 134 -11.34 -7.05 -12.79
CA THR A 134 -10.46 -8.16 -12.38
C THR A 134 -9.42 -8.52 -13.44
N ASP A 135 -9.60 -8.04 -14.67
CA ASP A 135 -8.71 -8.19 -15.82
C ASP A 135 -7.62 -7.10 -15.88
N ASP A 136 -7.67 -6.13 -14.97
CA ASP A 136 -6.73 -5.04 -14.84
C ASP A 136 -5.78 -5.30 -13.66
N PRO A 137 -4.46 -5.45 -13.89
CA PRO A 137 -3.51 -5.79 -12.83
C PRO A 137 -3.40 -4.71 -11.75
N VAL A 138 -3.62 -3.44 -12.10
CA VAL A 138 -3.60 -2.32 -11.14
C VAL A 138 -4.86 -2.38 -10.27
N ALA A 139 -6.03 -2.61 -10.87
CA ALA A 139 -7.28 -2.75 -10.12
C ALA A 139 -7.29 -4.01 -9.25
N ALA A 140 -6.71 -5.13 -9.72
CA ALA A 140 -6.57 -6.35 -8.95
C ALA A 140 -5.68 -6.14 -7.71
N LEU A 141 -4.52 -5.48 -7.87
CA LEU A 141 -3.65 -5.15 -6.73
C LEU A 141 -4.35 -4.18 -5.77
N TRP A 142 -5.03 -3.17 -6.28
CA TRP A 142 -5.83 -2.26 -5.47
C TRP A 142 -6.82 -3.02 -4.58
N GLN A 143 -7.59 -3.95 -5.16
CA GLN A 143 -8.54 -4.79 -4.44
C GLN A 143 -7.87 -5.62 -3.34
N ASP A 144 -6.73 -6.26 -3.65
CA ASP A 144 -5.94 -7.02 -2.67
C ASP A 144 -5.53 -6.16 -1.46
N LEU A 145 -5.23 -4.88 -1.68
CA LEU A 145 -4.76 -3.99 -0.61
C LEU A 145 -5.90 -3.38 0.23
N ILE A 146 -7.10 -3.21 -0.34
CA ILE A 146 -8.24 -2.59 0.37
C ILE A 146 -9.20 -3.58 1.02
N ASP A 147 -9.23 -4.83 0.55
CA ASP A 147 -10.22 -5.82 0.96
C ASP A 147 -9.60 -6.97 1.76
N GLY A 148 -9.85 -6.98 3.07
CA GLY A 148 -9.33 -8.01 3.98
C GLY A 148 -10.18 -9.29 4.05
N ASN A 149 -11.37 -9.34 3.44
CA ASN A 149 -12.38 -10.36 3.78
C ASN A 149 -12.94 -11.17 2.59
N HIS A 150 -12.46 -10.95 1.36
CA HIS A 150 -12.93 -11.72 0.20
C HIS A 150 -12.11 -13.01 -0.03
N PRO A 151 -12.76 -14.18 -0.18
CA PRO A 151 -12.06 -15.42 -0.47
C PRO A 151 -11.41 -15.37 -1.87
N GLY A 152 -10.10 -15.60 -1.93
CA GLY A 152 -9.31 -15.58 -3.18
C GLY A 152 -8.30 -14.43 -3.30
N HIS A 153 -8.34 -13.44 -2.41
CA HIS A 153 -7.39 -12.31 -2.40
C HIS A 153 -6.10 -12.59 -1.63
N ARG A 154 -5.02 -11.89 -2.01
CA ARG A 154 -3.66 -12.09 -1.47
C ARG A 154 -3.55 -11.81 0.03
N TYR A 155 -4.38 -10.89 0.53
CA TYR A 155 -4.42 -10.47 1.95
C TYR A 155 -5.80 -10.67 2.58
N GLY A 156 -6.44 -11.83 2.32
CA GLY A 156 -7.74 -12.17 2.89
C GLY A 156 -7.69 -12.66 4.36
N ALA A 157 -8.79 -13.22 4.86
CA ALA A 157 -9.01 -13.65 6.26
C ALA A 157 -7.95 -14.62 6.85
N ALA A 158 -7.11 -15.25 6.02
CA ALA A 158 -5.99 -16.07 6.47
C ALA A 158 -4.76 -15.24 6.90
N SER A 159 -4.64 -14.00 6.39
CA SER A 159 -3.61 -13.04 6.75
C SER A 159 -4.00 -12.39 8.09
N ARG A 160 -3.25 -12.69 9.15
CA ARG A 160 -3.44 -12.07 10.48
C ARG A 160 -2.85 -10.66 10.50
N LEU A 161 -3.25 -9.83 9.55
CA LEU A 161 -2.80 -8.45 9.52
C LEU A 161 -3.40 -7.71 10.72
N PRO A 162 -2.62 -6.89 11.43
CA PRO A 162 -3.11 -6.06 12.53
C PRO A 162 -4.00 -4.89 12.04
N GLY A 163 -4.24 -4.80 10.73
CA GLY A 163 -5.07 -3.80 10.07
C GLY A 163 -5.10 -4.03 8.55
N PRO A 164 -5.75 -3.12 7.79
CA PRO A 164 -5.81 -3.23 6.33
C PRO A 164 -4.43 -3.21 5.68
N ALA A 165 -4.23 -4.00 4.63
CA ALA A 165 -2.96 -4.11 3.92
C ALA A 165 -2.45 -2.75 3.39
N LEU A 166 -3.34 -1.95 2.77
CA LEU A 166 -2.98 -0.60 2.30
C LEU A 166 -2.46 0.31 3.41
N ALA A 167 -3.11 0.30 4.58
CA ALA A 167 -2.72 1.11 5.72
C ALA A 167 -1.31 0.76 6.23
N LEU A 168 -1.02 -0.54 6.32
CA LEU A 168 0.29 -1.05 6.71
C LEU A 168 1.35 -0.73 5.65
N GLY A 169 1.02 -0.88 4.37
CA GLY A 169 1.88 -0.55 3.25
C GLY A 169 2.24 0.94 3.21
N LEU A 170 1.26 1.84 3.38
CA LEU A 170 1.50 3.29 3.43
C LEU A 170 2.37 3.67 4.64
N GLY A 171 2.17 3.03 5.79
CA GLY A 171 3.04 3.21 6.95
C GLY A 171 4.47 2.75 6.69
N ALA A 172 4.66 1.65 5.95
CA ALA A 172 5.97 1.16 5.55
C ALA A 172 6.66 2.12 4.55
N VAL A 173 5.93 2.61 3.55
CA VAL A 173 6.40 3.61 2.57
C VAL A 173 6.87 4.88 3.28
N ALA A 174 6.03 5.45 4.15
CA ALA A 174 6.38 6.65 4.90
C ALA A 174 7.65 6.42 5.72
N ARG A 175 7.74 5.32 6.47
CA ARG A 175 8.91 5.03 7.32
C ARG A 175 10.19 4.78 6.53
N HIS A 176 10.09 4.11 5.38
CA HIS A 176 11.26 3.76 4.57
C HIS A 176 11.86 5.01 3.93
N PHE A 177 11.03 5.81 3.24
CA PHE A 177 11.52 6.96 2.48
C PHE A 177 11.68 8.26 3.29
N ASP A 178 11.15 8.35 4.51
CA ASP A 178 11.42 9.48 5.43
C ASP A 178 12.82 9.40 6.08
N ARG A 179 13.54 8.29 5.89
CA ARG A 179 14.91 8.07 6.39
C ARG A 179 16.00 8.37 5.36
N CYS A 180 15.62 8.65 4.11
CA CYS A 180 16.51 8.87 2.98
C CYS A 180 16.62 10.35 2.63
#